data_AF-A0A2I0FVY8-F1
#
_entry.id   AF-A0A2I0FVY8-F1
#
_cell.length_a   1.000
_cell.length_b   1.000
_cell.length_c   1.000
_cell.angle_alpha   90.00
_cell.angle_beta   90.00
_cell.angle_gamma   90.00
#
_symmetry.space_group_name_H-M   'P 1'
#
loop_
_entity.id
_entity.type
_entity.pdbx_description
1 polymer ?
#
loop_
_entity_poly.entity_id
_entity_poly.type
_entity_poly.pdbx_seq_one_letter_code
_entity_poly.pdbx_strand_id
1 'polypeptide(L)'
;MREKAAVLIQLIPEARFVTQRMRSFPVALIFTSAIYASALLLPVAQAADDNKSQLQSIQQDIAAKEQRVKAQKVERSKLLDQLQSQEKVIAQAARQLRQTQGALGQLGSDIKNLTASISKLQDTQSRQEGLLSQQLDAAFRQGQHNGLQLVLSGEESQRSERILAYFGYLNDARKQTITDLEQTRTALTTQKASLVDKQSQQQALLGEQRAQQQKLEGARVARQKTLTTLETSLEKDQAQLVEMRQNESRLRDKIARAEREAKARAEREAREAEQIRKRQEQAKRKGATYKPNASEQSLMARTGGLGRPSGQAIWPVRGALEHRFGETLQGELRWKGLVINAPEGSEVKAIADGRVLMADWLQGYGLVVVVEHGKGDMSLYGYNQSALVSVGAQVRAGEPIALVGTSGGRGTPSLYFEIRRQGQAVNPLPWLGK
;
A
#
# COMPACT_ATOMS: atom_id res chain seq x y z
N MET A 1 39.63 29.46 -46.75
CA MET A 1 39.63 28.68 -48.01
C MET A 1 38.18 28.59 -48.48
N ARG A 2 37.91 29.21 -49.64
CA ARG A 2 36.89 28.98 -50.71
C ARG A 2 35.58 28.26 -50.33
N GLU A 3 34.39 28.59 -50.85
CA GLU A 3 33.81 29.64 -51.72
C GLU A 3 32.32 29.25 -51.88
N LYS A 4 31.41 30.25 -52.06
CA LYS A 4 30.30 30.33 -53.06
C LYS A 4 29.41 29.10 -53.34
N ALA A 5 28.12 29.16 -53.69
CA ALA A 5 27.17 30.21 -54.06
C ALA A 5 25.77 29.55 -54.20
N ALA A 6 24.75 30.40 -54.31
CA ALA A 6 23.34 30.10 -54.60
C ALA A 6 23.07 29.71 -56.08
N VAL A 7 21.77 29.59 -56.43
CA VAL A 7 21.07 29.52 -57.75
C VAL A 7 20.42 28.14 -57.99
N LEU A 8 19.09 27.96 -57.87
CA LEU A 8 17.95 28.32 -58.74
C LEU A 8 17.97 27.60 -60.12
N ILE A 9 16.86 26.91 -60.50
CA ILE A 9 16.19 26.94 -61.83
C ILE A 9 15.36 25.66 -62.09
N GLN A 10 14.13 25.90 -62.57
CA GLN A 10 13.08 25.00 -63.08
C GLN A 10 13.50 24.23 -64.35
N LEU A 11 12.79 23.14 -64.71
CA LEU A 11 11.98 23.02 -65.95
C LEU A 11 11.43 21.60 -66.18
N ILE A 12 10.16 21.56 -66.64
CA ILE A 12 9.35 20.44 -67.20
C ILE A 12 9.66 20.33 -68.72
N PRO A 13 9.59 19.15 -69.40
CA PRO A 13 8.42 18.73 -70.23
C PRO A 13 8.14 17.19 -70.22
N GLU A 14 6.89 16.71 -70.18
CA GLU A 14 5.96 16.37 -71.28
C GLU A 14 6.43 15.25 -72.26
N ALA A 15 5.73 14.11 -72.26
CA ALA A 15 5.54 13.24 -73.44
C ALA A 15 4.31 12.29 -73.30
N ARG A 16 3.18 12.82 -73.78
CA ARG A 16 1.99 12.24 -74.46
C ARG A 16 2.02 10.75 -74.89
N PHE A 17 1.00 9.96 -74.52
CA PHE A 17 -0.22 9.53 -75.26
C PHE A 17 -0.02 8.43 -76.33
N VAL A 18 -1.03 7.53 -76.41
CA VAL A 18 -1.69 6.92 -77.61
C VAL A 18 -2.26 5.53 -77.22
N THR A 19 -3.53 5.48 -76.79
CA THR A 19 -4.75 4.95 -77.48
C THR A 19 -4.83 3.42 -77.61
N GLN A 20 -5.78 2.75 -76.95
CA GLN A 20 -7.20 2.54 -77.30
C GLN A 20 -7.43 1.35 -78.26
N ARG A 21 -8.12 0.29 -77.80
CA ARG A 21 -9.34 -0.20 -78.46
C ARG A 21 -10.09 -1.27 -77.67
N MET A 22 -11.38 -1.30 -77.96
CA MET A 22 -12.51 -1.84 -77.23
C MET A 22 -13.21 -2.90 -78.11
N ARG A 23 -14.02 -3.76 -77.47
CA ARG A 23 -15.11 -4.63 -78.02
C ARG A 23 -14.65 -5.94 -78.66
N SER A 24 -15.26 -7.10 -78.38
CA SER A 24 -16.70 -7.41 -78.59
C SER A 24 -17.15 -8.72 -77.87
N PHE A 25 -18.40 -8.75 -77.38
CA PHE A 25 -19.25 -9.95 -77.11
C PHE A 25 -19.80 -10.52 -78.45
N PRO A 26 -20.51 -11.70 -78.57
CA PRO A 26 -21.60 -12.18 -77.68
C PRO A 26 -22.01 -13.71 -77.66
N VAL A 27 -23.06 -14.04 -76.85
CA VAL A 27 -24.12 -15.12 -76.96
C VAL A 27 -23.67 -16.61 -76.81
N ALA A 28 -24.32 -17.59 -76.15
CA ALA A 28 -25.51 -17.87 -75.29
C ALA A 28 -25.27 -19.28 -74.65
N LEU A 29 -25.95 -19.84 -73.63
CA LEU A 29 -27.37 -20.24 -73.55
C LEU A 29 -27.65 -20.91 -72.16
N ILE A 30 -28.69 -20.45 -71.46
CA ILE A 30 -29.75 -21.14 -70.67
C ILE A 30 -29.38 -22.21 -69.60
N PHE A 31 -29.67 -21.91 -68.32
CA PHE A 31 -30.73 -22.58 -67.54
C PHE A 31 -31.20 -21.71 -66.36
N THR A 32 -32.52 -21.64 -66.19
CA THR A 32 -33.29 -20.79 -65.28
C THR A 32 -33.62 -21.46 -63.94
N SER A 33 -33.79 -20.60 -62.94
CA SER A 33 -34.64 -20.70 -61.73
C SER A 33 -34.29 -21.68 -60.59
N ALA A 34 -33.82 -21.13 -59.45
CA ALA A 34 -34.60 -21.13 -58.20
C ALA A 34 -33.99 -20.20 -57.12
N ILE A 35 -34.66 -19.07 -56.91
CA ILE A 35 -35.03 -18.46 -55.60
C ILE A 35 -33.90 -18.02 -54.63
N TYR A 36 -33.71 -16.70 -54.60
CA TYR A 36 -33.47 -15.84 -53.42
C TYR A 36 -33.27 -16.51 -52.06
N ALA A 37 -32.09 -16.32 -51.46
CA ALA A 37 -31.88 -15.79 -50.09
C ALA A 37 -30.54 -16.27 -49.50
N SER A 38 -29.44 -15.58 -49.82
CA SER A 38 -28.20 -15.67 -49.01
C SER A 38 -27.19 -14.62 -49.45
N ALA A 39 -27.55 -13.35 -49.29
CA ALA A 39 -26.60 -12.25 -49.31
C ALA A 39 -26.78 -11.48 -47.99
N LEU A 40 -26.03 -11.88 -46.95
CA LEU A 40 -25.70 -11.11 -45.74
C LEU A 40 -24.89 -12.01 -44.78
N LEU A 41 -23.64 -12.33 -45.15
CA LEU A 41 -22.70 -12.90 -44.19
C LEU A 41 -21.33 -12.28 -44.43
N LEU A 42 -21.08 -11.21 -43.67
CA LEU A 42 -19.87 -10.85 -42.91
C LEU A 42 -20.23 -9.52 -42.18
N PRO A 43 -19.87 -9.27 -40.90
CA PRO A 43 -18.90 -9.96 -40.04
C PRO A 43 -19.45 -10.29 -38.62
N VAL A 44 -19.62 -11.59 -38.26
CA VAL A 44 -19.96 -12.00 -36.86
C VAL A 44 -18.72 -12.54 -36.10
N ALA A 45 -17.59 -12.71 -36.79
CA ALA A 45 -16.37 -13.24 -36.19
C ALA A 45 -15.66 -12.25 -35.25
N GLN A 46 -15.88 -10.93 -35.36
CA GLN A 46 -15.21 -9.94 -34.50
C GLN A 46 -15.81 -9.84 -33.08
N ALA A 47 -17.11 -10.07 -32.90
CA ALA A 47 -17.76 -9.90 -31.58
C ALA A 47 -17.53 -11.07 -30.60
N ALA A 48 -17.25 -12.28 -31.10
CA ALA A 48 -16.99 -13.47 -30.28
C ALA A 48 -15.52 -13.55 -29.80
N ASP A 49 -14.57 -13.05 -30.59
CA ASP A 49 -13.16 -12.93 -30.19
C ASP A 49 -12.92 -11.76 -29.21
N ASP A 50 -13.69 -10.67 -29.33
CA ASP A 50 -13.67 -9.57 -28.35
C ASP A 50 -14.13 -10.03 -26.96
N ASN A 51 -15.18 -10.87 -26.86
CA ASN A 51 -15.65 -11.40 -25.57
C ASN A 51 -14.66 -12.40 -24.94
N LYS A 52 -13.89 -13.15 -25.74
CA LYS A 52 -12.92 -14.16 -25.27
C LYS A 52 -11.60 -13.54 -24.83
N SER A 53 -11.16 -12.48 -25.50
CA SER A 53 -10.00 -11.66 -25.10
C SER A 53 -10.30 -10.81 -23.86
N GLN A 54 -11.53 -10.30 -23.73
CA GLN A 54 -12.01 -9.64 -22.51
C GLN A 54 -12.12 -10.58 -21.31
N LEU A 55 -12.46 -11.85 -21.54
CA LEU A 55 -12.49 -12.88 -20.50
C LEU A 55 -11.10 -13.21 -19.94
N GLN A 56 -10.10 -13.34 -20.83
CA GLN A 56 -8.70 -13.57 -20.45
C GLN A 56 -8.11 -12.38 -19.69
N SER A 57 -8.42 -11.14 -20.11
CA SER A 57 -7.96 -9.95 -19.39
C SER A 57 -8.59 -9.86 -17.99
N ILE A 58 -9.85 -10.25 -17.83
CA ILE A 58 -10.54 -10.22 -16.55
C ILE A 58 -10.02 -11.31 -15.59
N GLN A 59 -9.80 -12.55 -16.06
CA GLN A 59 -9.16 -13.59 -15.23
C GLN A 59 -7.76 -13.17 -14.74
N GLN A 60 -6.97 -12.54 -15.63
CA GLN A 60 -5.69 -11.94 -15.25
C GLN A 60 -5.88 -10.82 -14.21
N ASP A 61 -6.91 -9.99 -14.35
CA ASP A 61 -7.13 -8.82 -13.49
C ASP A 61 -7.40 -9.17 -12.04
N ILE A 62 -8.04 -10.31 -11.76
CA ILE A 62 -8.43 -10.60 -10.38
C ILE A 62 -7.58 -11.68 -9.73
N ALA A 63 -6.95 -12.58 -10.50
CA ALA A 63 -5.73 -13.22 -10.00
C ALA A 63 -4.71 -12.14 -9.61
N ALA A 64 -4.58 -11.07 -10.41
CA ALA A 64 -3.79 -9.90 -10.04
C ALA A 64 -4.36 -9.16 -8.82
N LYS A 65 -5.68 -9.07 -8.63
CA LYS A 65 -6.29 -8.34 -7.50
C LYS A 65 -6.15 -9.08 -6.16
N GLU A 66 -6.30 -10.40 -6.12
CA GLU A 66 -6.04 -11.19 -4.90
C GLU A 66 -4.56 -11.20 -4.53
N GLN A 67 -3.68 -11.34 -5.53
CA GLN A 67 -2.25 -11.20 -5.33
C GLN A 67 -1.90 -9.79 -4.83
N ARG A 68 -2.56 -8.74 -5.36
CA ARG A 68 -2.39 -7.36 -4.89
C ARG A 68 -2.80 -7.19 -3.43
N VAL A 69 -3.94 -7.74 -2.98
CA VAL A 69 -4.37 -7.61 -1.57
C VAL A 69 -3.40 -8.33 -0.61
N LYS A 70 -2.94 -9.54 -0.98
CA LYS A 70 -1.92 -10.25 -0.20
C LYS A 70 -0.60 -9.48 -0.19
N ALA A 71 -0.17 -8.96 -1.35
CA ALA A 71 1.03 -8.14 -1.48
C ALA A 71 0.92 -6.86 -0.66
N GLN A 72 -0.24 -6.17 -0.65
CA GLN A 72 -0.48 -4.96 0.13
C GLN A 72 -0.40 -5.23 1.64
N LYS A 73 -0.90 -6.37 2.13
CA LYS A 73 -0.75 -6.74 3.56
C LYS A 73 0.71 -6.95 3.96
N VAL A 74 1.47 -7.65 3.11
CA VAL A 74 2.91 -7.90 3.33
C VAL A 74 3.72 -6.61 3.20
N GLU A 75 3.38 -5.76 2.24
CA GLU A 75 4.00 -4.45 2.06
C GLU A 75 3.72 -3.56 3.27
N ARG A 76 2.48 -3.55 3.78
CA ARG A 76 2.12 -2.81 5.00
C ARG A 76 2.90 -3.27 6.21
N SER A 77 3.04 -4.59 6.45
CA SER A 77 3.84 -5.08 7.58
C SER A 77 5.30 -4.66 7.43
N LYS A 78 5.86 -4.75 6.21
CA LYS A 78 7.22 -4.28 5.92
C LYS A 78 7.41 -2.78 6.16
N LEU A 79 6.45 -1.95 5.77
CA LEU A 79 6.48 -0.50 6.01
C LEU A 79 6.40 -0.18 7.52
N LEU A 80 5.60 -0.93 8.30
CA LEU A 80 5.55 -0.80 9.76
C LEU A 80 6.86 -1.20 10.42
N ASP A 81 7.49 -2.29 9.98
CA ASP A 81 8.81 -2.70 10.47
C ASP A 81 9.90 -1.67 10.14
N GLN A 82 9.84 -1.10 8.93
CA GLN A 82 10.71 0.00 8.52
C GLN A 82 10.50 1.25 9.38
N LEU A 83 9.25 1.63 9.65
CA LEU A 83 8.91 2.76 10.51
C LEU A 83 9.48 2.57 11.92
N GLN A 84 9.30 1.38 12.50
CA GLN A 84 9.84 1.05 13.83
C GLN A 84 11.38 1.15 13.86
N SER A 85 12.05 0.66 12.83
CA SER A 85 13.51 0.74 12.71
C SER A 85 13.99 2.20 12.62
N GLN A 86 13.33 3.02 11.80
CA GLN A 86 13.63 4.45 11.66
C GLN A 86 13.45 5.20 12.99
N GLU A 87 12.38 4.92 13.74
CA GLU A 87 12.14 5.55 15.05
C GLU A 87 13.20 5.18 16.08
N LYS A 88 13.69 3.92 16.08
CA LYS A 88 14.84 3.52 16.92
C LYS A 88 16.10 4.30 16.57
N VAL A 89 16.40 4.48 15.28
CA VAL A 89 17.56 5.26 14.81
C VAL A 89 17.44 6.72 15.25
N ILE A 90 16.26 7.34 15.11
CA ILE A 90 15.99 8.71 15.57
C ILE A 90 16.23 8.84 17.07
N ALA A 91 15.70 7.91 17.87
CA ALA A 91 15.86 7.92 19.32
C ALA A 91 17.34 7.78 19.75
N GLN A 92 18.09 6.89 19.08
CA GLN A 92 19.52 6.71 19.34
C GLN A 92 20.32 7.96 18.95
N ALA A 93 20.11 8.52 17.76
CA ALA A 93 20.79 9.73 17.31
C ALA A 93 20.50 10.94 18.21
N ALA A 94 19.25 11.10 18.67
CA ALA A 94 18.89 12.17 19.61
C ALA A 94 19.56 12.04 20.97
N ARG A 95 19.72 10.81 21.49
CA ARG A 95 20.46 10.55 22.74
C ARG A 95 21.94 10.89 22.59
N GLN A 96 22.56 10.43 21.49
CA GLN A 96 23.96 10.72 21.18
C GLN A 96 24.19 12.23 21.05
N LEU A 97 23.35 12.95 20.31
CA LEU A 97 23.43 14.41 20.19
C LEU A 97 23.39 15.12 21.55
N ARG A 98 22.49 14.69 22.44
CA ARG A 98 22.40 15.27 23.79
C ARG A 98 23.68 15.00 24.62
N GLN A 99 24.24 13.79 24.51
CA GLN A 99 25.49 13.44 25.18
C GLN A 99 26.66 14.27 24.64
N THR A 100 26.80 14.36 23.31
CA THR A 100 27.82 15.19 22.64
C THR A 100 27.70 16.66 23.04
N GLN A 101 26.47 17.19 23.11
CA GLN A 101 26.23 18.57 23.53
C GLN A 101 26.63 18.83 24.99
N GLY A 102 26.36 17.88 25.88
CA GLY A 102 26.82 17.94 27.27
C GLY A 102 28.34 17.90 27.37
N ALA A 103 28.99 17.02 26.62
CA ALA A 103 30.45 16.93 26.56
C ALA A 103 31.10 18.21 26.02
N LEU A 104 30.53 18.81 24.95
CA LEU A 104 30.98 20.10 24.41
C LEU A 104 30.81 21.25 25.42
N GLY A 105 29.74 21.24 26.21
CA GLY A 105 29.51 22.23 27.27
C GLY A 105 30.55 22.14 28.39
N GLN A 106 30.86 20.92 28.84
CA GLN A 106 31.92 20.70 29.83
C GLN A 106 33.29 21.11 29.27
N LEU A 107 33.60 20.69 28.05
CA LEU A 107 34.86 20.99 27.40
C LEU A 107 35.07 22.50 27.17
N GLY A 108 34.00 23.22 26.83
CA GLY A 108 34.03 24.68 26.73
C GLY A 108 34.33 25.36 28.07
N SER A 109 33.81 24.81 29.17
CA SER A 109 34.11 25.31 30.52
C SER A 109 35.56 25.03 30.92
N ASP A 110 36.07 23.83 30.63
CA ASP A 110 37.47 23.45 30.86
C ASP A 110 38.43 24.37 30.08
N ILE A 111 38.15 24.61 28.79
CA ILE A 111 38.93 25.51 27.94
C ILE A 111 38.96 26.92 28.53
N LYS A 112 37.79 27.46 28.94
CA LYS A 112 37.70 28.79 29.56
C LYS A 112 38.56 28.89 30.83
N ASN A 113 38.51 27.88 31.69
CA ASN A 113 39.29 27.85 32.94
C ASN A 113 40.80 27.73 32.66
N LEU A 114 41.20 26.92 31.68
CA LEU A 114 42.59 26.80 31.23
C LEU A 114 43.10 28.11 30.64
N THR A 115 42.33 28.78 29.78
CA THR A 115 42.72 30.08 29.20
C THR A 115 42.92 31.14 30.29
N ALA A 116 42.04 31.20 31.29
CA ALA A 116 42.20 32.12 32.42
C ALA A 116 43.45 31.80 33.25
N SER A 117 43.72 30.52 33.50
CA SER A 117 44.92 30.07 34.24
C SER A 117 46.22 30.38 33.49
N ILE A 118 46.24 30.14 32.17
CA ILE A 118 47.35 30.48 31.28
C ILE A 118 47.62 31.98 31.32
N SER A 119 46.59 32.83 31.20
CA SER A 119 46.74 34.29 31.27
C SER A 119 47.37 34.71 32.60
N LYS A 120 46.91 34.15 33.72
CA LYS A 120 47.46 34.45 35.05
C LYS A 120 48.93 34.01 35.18
N LEU A 121 49.29 32.84 34.67
CA LEU A 121 50.68 32.36 34.67
C LEU A 121 51.58 33.20 33.77
N GLN A 122 51.09 33.68 32.63
CA GLN A 122 51.82 34.60 31.75
C GLN A 122 52.11 35.92 32.46
N ASP A 123 51.12 36.51 33.14
CA ASP A 123 51.31 37.73 33.92
C ASP A 123 52.34 37.52 35.05
N THR A 124 52.26 36.39 35.76
CA THR A 124 53.25 36.03 36.79
C THR A 124 54.65 35.87 36.21
N GLN A 125 54.78 35.16 35.07
CA GLN A 125 56.05 34.98 34.39
C GLN A 125 56.66 36.33 34.00
N SER A 126 55.89 37.24 33.40
CA SER A 126 56.38 38.57 33.01
C SER A 126 56.82 39.41 34.21
N ARG A 127 56.14 39.31 35.36
CA ARG A 127 56.56 39.97 36.60
C ARG A 127 57.86 39.38 37.16
N GLN A 128 57.99 38.06 37.20
CA GLN A 128 59.20 37.37 37.66
C GLN A 128 60.40 37.68 36.78
N GLU A 129 60.22 37.67 35.45
CA GLU A 129 61.26 38.03 34.47
C GLU A 129 61.67 39.50 34.62
N GLY A 130 60.71 40.41 34.82
CA GLY A 130 60.99 41.83 35.06
C GLY A 130 61.81 42.07 36.34
N LEU A 131 61.42 41.44 37.45
CA LEU A 131 62.14 41.53 38.72
C LEU A 131 63.56 40.94 38.61
N LEU A 132 63.69 39.76 37.99
CA LEU A 132 64.99 39.12 37.79
C LEU A 132 65.89 39.96 36.88
N SER A 133 65.33 40.55 35.82
CA SER A 133 66.05 41.47 34.92
C SER A 133 66.59 42.69 35.66
N GLN A 134 65.77 43.33 36.50
CA GLN A 134 66.21 44.47 37.32
C GLN A 134 67.31 44.07 38.32
N GLN A 135 67.20 42.90 38.94
CA GLN A 135 68.21 42.40 39.88
C GLN A 135 69.55 42.08 39.19
N LEU A 136 69.50 41.52 37.98
CA LEU A 136 70.68 41.24 37.16
C LEU A 136 71.34 42.52 36.65
N ASP A 137 70.56 43.51 36.20
CA ASP A 137 71.09 44.82 35.78
C ASP A 137 71.77 45.55 36.94
N ALA A 138 71.13 45.58 38.12
CA ALA A 138 71.73 46.17 39.32
C ALA A 138 73.03 45.45 39.72
N ALA A 139 73.04 44.11 39.69
CA ALA A 139 74.25 43.33 39.98
C ALA A 139 75.37 43.58 38.95
N PHE A 140 75.03 43.72 37.67
CA PHE A 140 75.99 44.03 36.61
C PHE A 140 76.60 45.43 36.77
N ARG A 141 75.76 46.47 37.00
CA ARG A 141 76.21 47.85 37.22
C ARG A 141 77.07 48.02 38.47
N GLN A 142 76.79 47.23 39.51
CA GLN A 142 77.56 47.27 40.75
C GLN A 142 78.94 46.58 40.63
N GLY A 143 79.19 45.87 39.51
CA GLY A 143 80.43 45.15 39.24
C GLY A 143 80.53 43.83 40.01
N GLN A 144 81.15 42.80 39.42
CA GLN A 144 81.23 41.46 40.00
C GLN A 144 82.05 41.35 41.31
N HIS A 145 82.61 42.44 41.85
CA HIS A 145 83.76 42.35 42.76
C HIS A 145 83.57 42.91 44.19
N ASN A 146 82.46 43.55 44.54
CA ASN A 146 82.41 44.22 45.85
C ASN A 146 82.15 43.29 47.05
N GLY A 147 81.43 42.17 46.89
CA GLY A 147 81.16 41.26 48.01
C GLY A 147 82.42 40.58 48.55
N LEU A 148 83.29 40.10 47.65
CA LEU A 148 84.57 39.50 48.02
C LEU A 148 85.61 40.55 48.46
N GLN A 149 85.64 41.73 47.84
CA GLN A 149 86.50 42.82 48.32
C GLN A 149 86.13 43.29 49.73
N LEU A 150 84.85 43.35 50.09
CA LEU A 150 84.42 43.72 51.43
C LEU A 150 84.87 42.69 52.48
N VAL A 151 84.75 41.40 52.17
CA VAL A 151 85.25 40.29 53.01
C VAL A 151 86.78 40.36 53.17
N LEU A 152 87.50 40.70 52.12
CA LEU A 152 88.96 40.76 52.11
C LEU A 152 89.54 42.06 52.70
N SER A 153 88.73 43.12 52.84
CA SER A 153 89.17 44.45 53.31
C SER A 153 89.30 44.63 54.83
N GLY A 154 88.80 43.68 55.64
CA GLY A 154 89.16 43.56 57.06
C GLY A 154 88.64 44.62 58.05
N GLU A 155 87.84 45.62 57.65
CA GLU A 155 87.32 46.64 58.59
C GLU A 155 85.96 46.28 59.21
N GLU A 156 85.87 46.45 60.54
CA GLU A 156 84.72 46.28 61.46
C GLU A 156 84.00 44.91 61.48
N SER A 157 84.41 44.03 62.42
CA SER A 157 83.93 42.64 62.59
C SER A 157 82.39 42.50 62.59
N GLN A 158 81.65 43.26 63.39
CA GLN A 158 80.20 43.04 63.54
C GLN A 158 79.35 43.56 62.37
N ARG A 159 79.82 44.60 61.65
CA ARG A 159 79.08 45.17 60.51
C ARG A 159 79.22 44.28 59.28
N SER A 160 80.44 43.80 59.04
CA SER A 160 80.76 42.90 57.93
C SER A 160 80.04 41.55 58.06
N GLU A 161 79.92 41.01 59.27
CA GLU A 161 79.10 39.81 59.55
C GLU A 161 77.61 40.00 59.17
N ARG A 162 77.00 41.13 59.54
CA ARG A 162 75.61 41.45 59.17
C ARG A 162 75.43 41.62 57.66
N ILE A 163 76.37 42.29 57.00
CA ILE A 163 76.33 42.47 55.54
C ILE A 163 76.41 41.12 54.84
N LEU A 164 77.26 40.20 55.30
CA LEU A 164 77.35 38.84 54.75
C LEU A 164 76.05 38.05 54.96
N ALA A 165 75.44 38.14 56.15
CA ALA A 165 74.14 37.54 56.39
C ALA A 165 73.07 38.10 55.43
N TYR A 166 73.04 39.42 55.21
CA TYR A 166 72.12 40.05 54.26
C TYR A 166 72.35 39.60 52.81
N PHE A 167 73.61 39.41 52.40
CA PHE A 167 73.93 38.83 51.09
C PHE A 167 73.43 37.39 50.97
N GLY A 168 73.52 36.60 52.05
CA GLY A 168 72.92 35.26 52.12
C GLY A 168 71.43 35.30 51.83
N TYR A 169 70.67 36.07 52.62
CA TYR A 169 69.22 36.23 52.42
C TYR A 169 68.85 36.75 51.01
N LEU A 170 69.63 37.68 50.46
CA LEU A 170 69.41 38.20 49.11
C LEU A 170 69.65 37.13 48.03
N ASN A 171 70.70 36.33 48.17
CA ASN A 171 71.01 35.25 47.23
C ASN A 171 69.99 34.11 47.33
N ASP A 172 69.50 33.80 48.53
CA ASP A 172 68.42 32.84 48.73
C ASP A 172 67.12 33.31 48.08
N ALA A 173 66.74 34.59 48.26
CA ALA A 173 65.58 35.18 47.60
C ALA A 173 65.71 35.19 46.06
N ARG A 174 66.92 35.44 45.53
CA ARG A 174 67.24 35.33 44.10
C ARG A 174 67.07 33.91 43.58
N LYS A 175 67.63 32.93 44.29
CA LYS A 175 67.51 31.51 43.95
C LYS A 175 66.04 31.09 43.92
N GLN A 176 65.27 31.51 44.94
CA GLN A 176 63.83 31.25 44.98
C GLN A 176 63.10 31.86 43.77
N THR A 177 63.43 33.10 43.38
CA THR A 177 62.83 33.75 42.20
C THR A 177 63.11 32.96 40.91
N ILE A 178 64.31 32.42 40.74
CA ILE A 178 64.68 31.59 39.59
C ILE A 178 63.89 30.28 39.61
N THR A 179 63.81 29.61 40.75
CA THR A 179 63.03 28.37 40.92
C THR A 179 61.54 28.59 40.66
N ASP A 180 60.95 29.67 41.17
CA ASP A 180 59.54 30.01 40.95
C ASP A 180 59.26 30.31 39.46
N LEU A 181 60.20 30.96 38.77
CA LEU A 181 60.11 31.22 37.33
C LEU A 181 60.18 29.92 36.50
N GLU A 182 61.09 29.01 36.85
CA GLU A 182 61.20 27.70 36.21
C GLU A 182 59.92 26.87 36.39
N GLN A 183 59.36 26.85 37.60
CA GLN A 183 58.07 26.23 37.88
C GLN A 183 56.93 26.87 37.09
N THR A 184 56.88 28.20 37.02
CA THR A 184 55.87 28.95 36.26
C THR A 184 55.94 28.63 34.77
N ARG A 185 57.14 28.60 34.18
CA ARG A 185 57.35 28.22 32.77
C ARG A 185 56.94 26.78 32.48
N THR A 186 57.24 25.86 33.39
CA THR A 186 56.85 24.45 33.28
C THR A 186 55.33 24.32 33.31
N ALA A 187 54.67 24.92 34.31
CA ALA A 187 53.21 24.93 34.43
C ALA A 187 52.53 25.56 33.21
N LEU A 188 53.08 26.66 32.69
CA LEU A 188 52.57 27.32 31.49
C LEU A 188 52.66 26.41 30.26
N THR A 189 53.78 25.71 30.08
CA THR A 189 53.99 24.78 28.97
C THR A 189 52.99 23.62 29.04
N THR A 190 52.82 23.01 30.23
CA THR A 190 51.84 21.94 30.44
C THR A 190 50.41 22.40 30.20
N GLN A 191 50.01 23.57 30.71
CA GLN A 191 48.66 24.08 30.49
C GLN A 191 48.40 24.43 29.01
N LYS A 192 49.39 25.00 28.31
CA LYS A 192 49.28 25.25 26.86
C LYS A 192 49.12 23.96 26.06
N ALA A 193 49.88 22.92 26.39
CA ALA A 193 49.71 21.61 25.76
C ALA A 193 48.29 21.05 26.01
N SER A 194 47.82 21.10 27.25
CA SER A 194 46.46 20.65 27.60
C SER A 194 45.37 21.45 26.87
N LEU A 195 45.55 22.76 26.70
CA LEU A 195 44.63 23.60 25.94
C LEU A 195 44.52 23.15 24.47
N VAL A 196 45.65 22.86 23.82
CA VAL A 196 45.67 22.37 22.43
C VAL A 196 44.98 21.01 22.32
N ASP A 197 45.23 20.10 23.26
CA ASP A 197 44.57 18.78 23.29
C ASP A 197 43.05 18.93 23.44
N LYS A 198 42.60 19.81 24.33
CA LYS A 198 41.17 20.09 24.55
C LYS A 198 40.51 20.75 23.34
N GLN A 199 41.22 21.66 22.64
CA GLN A 199 40.75 22.23 21.38
C GLN A 199 40.63 21.17 20.27
N SER A 200 41.58 20.25 20.19
CA SER A 200 41.52 19.12 19.25
C SER A 200 40.33 18.20 19.54
N GLN A 201 40.12 17.84 20.81
CA GLN A 201 38.94 17.09 21.25
C GLN A 201 37.63 17.80 20.91
N GLN A 202 37.58 19.14 21.04
CA GLN A 202 36.41 19.93 20.70
C GLN A 202 36.09 19.84 19.21
N GLN A 203 37.09 19.97 18.34
CA GLN A 203 36.91 19.85 16.89
C GLN A 203 36.42 18.46 16.49
N ALA A 204 36.95 17.40 17.12
CA ALA A 204 36.50 16.04 16.89
C ALA A 204 35.00 15.86 17.27
N LEU A 205 34.60 16.34 18.45
CA LEU A 205 33.20 16.26 18.92
C LEU A 205 32.25 17.10 18.06
N LEU A 206 32.67 18.27 17.55
CA LEU A 206 31.87 19.06 16.61
C LEU A 206 31.67 18.34 15.27
N GLY A 207 32.70 17.62 14.80
CA GLY A 207 32.59 16.74 13.62
C GLY A 207 31.58 15.62 13.85
N GLU A 208 31.64 14.97 15.02
CA GLU A 208 30.71 13.91 15.40
C GLU A 208 29.27 14.43 15.51
N GLN A 209 29.06 15.60 16.15
CA GLN A 209 27.76 16.24 16.27
C GLN A 209 27.13 16.51 14.89
N ARG A 210 27.91 17.03 13.93
CA ARG A 210 27.44 17.27 12.55
C ARG A 210 27.01 15.98 11.86
N ALA A 211 27.79 14.91 11.99
CA ALA A 211 27.45 13.60 11.42
C ALA A 211 26.18 13.01 12.04
N GLN A 212 26.04 13.10 13.37
CA GLN A 212 24.83 12.66 14.09
C GLN A 212 23.59 13.47 13.66
N GLN A 213 23.73 14.78 13.44
CA GLN A 213 22.64 15.65 12.98
C GLN A 213 22.19 15.30 11.55
N GLN A 214 23.14 15.08 10.64
CA GLN A 214 22.82 14.61 9.28
C GLN A 214 22.10 13.26 9.29
N LYS A 215 22.55 12.32 10.13
CA LYS A 215 21.90 11.01 10.31
C LYS A 215 20.46 11.14 10.84
N LEU A 216 20.24 12.03 11.80
CA LEU A 216 18.92 12.31 12.37
C LEU A 216 17.96 12.87 11.32
N GLU A 217 18.41 13.87 10.55
CA GLU A 217 17.58 14.48 9.50
C GLU A 217 17.28 13.49 8.37
N GLY A 218 18.26 12.68 7.95
CA GLY A 218 18.03 11.59 7.00
C GLY A 218 16.98 10.59 7.48
N ALA A 219 17.02 10.20 8.75
CA ALA A 219 16.05 9.29 9.36
C ALA A 219 14.65 9.92 9.47
N ARG A 220 14.54 11.23 9.76
CA ARG A 220 13.27 11.97 9.80
C ARG A 220 12.61 12.05 8.43
N VAL A 221 13.38 12.36 7.39
CA VAL A 221 12.88 12.40 6.01
C VAL A 221 12.40 11.01 5.57
N ALA A 222 13.16 9.97 5.87
CA ALA A 222 12.77 8.59 5.58
C ALA A 222 11.46 8.20 6.31
N ARG A 223 11.33 8.56 7.59
CA ARG A 223 10.11 8.36 8.38
C ARG A 223 8.90 9.07 7.77
N GLN A 224 9.05 10.33 7.37
CA GLN A 224 7.96 11.08 6.75
C GLN A 224 7.49 10.42 5.46
N LYS A 225 8.42 9.96 4.62
CA LYS A 225 8.10 9.24 3.38
C LYS A 225 7.37 7.91 3.64
N THR A 226 7.78 7.17 4.67
CA THR A 226 7.10 5.93 5.07
C THR A 226 5.68 6.21 5.58
N LEU A 227 5.47 7.28 6.36
CA LEU A 227 4.15 7.68 6.83
C LEU A 227 3.20 8.08 5.69
N THR A 228 3.66 8.92 4.75
CA THR A 228 2.83 9.31 3.61
C THR A 228 2.46 8.11 2.72
N THR A 229 3.38 7.16 2.56
CA THR A 229 3.10 5.90 1.84
C THR A 229 2.07 5.04 2.58
N LEU A 230 2.10 5.02 3.92
CA LEU A 230 1.14 4.28 4.73
C LEU A 230 -0.26 4.93 4.69
N GLU A 231 -0.34 6.26 4.78
CA GLU A 231 -1.59 7.02 4.72
C GLU A 231 -2.31 6.84 3.38
N THR A 232 -1.59 7.00 2.27
CA THR A 232 -2.14 6.79 0.91
C THR A 232 -2.63 5.35 0.70
N SER A 233 -1.99 4.35 1.30
CA SER A 233 -2.45 2.96 1.28
C SER A 233 -3.76 2.77 2.07
N LEU A 234 -3.88 3.38 3.25
CA LEU A 234 -5.07 3.29 4.10
C LEU A 234 -6.30 3.99 3.49
N GLU A 235 -6.13 5.16 2.88
CA GLU A 235 -7.22 5.87 2.20
C GLU A 235 -7.80 5.04 1.05
N LYS A 236 -6.93 4.37 0.29
CA LYS A 236 -7.33 3.48 -0.81
C LYS A 236 -8.15 2.28 -0.31
N ASP A 237 -7.74 1.68 0.80
CA ASP A 237 -8.44 0.54 1.40
C ASP A 237 -9.82 0.95 1.97
N GLN A 238 -9.92 2.13 2.59
CA GLN A 238 -11.18 2.65 3.12
C GLN A 238 -12.19 2.99 2.01
N ALA A 239 -11.71 3.57 0.90
CA ALA A 239 -12.54 3.84 -0.27
C ALA A 239 -13.13 2.56 -0.86
N GLN A 240 -12.34 1.48 -0.93
CA GLN A 240 -12.81 0.17 -1.40
C GLN A 240 -13.90 -0.43 -0.51
N LEU A 241 -13.80 -0.29 0.82
CA LEU A 241 -14.82 -0.80 1.76
C LEU A 241 -16.16 -0.05 1.60
N VAL A 242 -16.12 1.27 1.41
CA VAL A 242 -17.32 2.09 1.18
C VAL A 242 -18.00 1.68 -0.14
N GLU A 243 -17.23 1.45 -1.19
CA GLU A 243 -17.74 0.96 -2.47
C GLU A 243 -18.49 -0.38 -2.31
N MET A 244 -17.92 -1.33 -1.56
CA MET A 244 -18.57 -2.63 -1.31
C MET A 244 -19.90 -2.52 -0.56
N ARG A 245 -20.00 -1.65 0.44
CA ARG A 245 -21.26 -1.41 1.18
C ARG A 245 -22.34 -0.79 0.30
N GLN A 246 -21.97 0.16 -0.56
CA GLN A 246 -22.91 0.77 -1.51
C GLN A 246 -23.41 -0.26 -2.53
N ASN A 247 -22.53 -1.13 -3.02
CA ASN A 247 -22.88 -2.22 -3.93
C ASN A 247 -23.89 -3.19 -3.31
N GLU A 248 -23.70 -3.58 -2.05
CA GLU A 248 -24.63 -4.43 -1.32
C GLU A 248 -26.03 -3.78 -1.17
N SER A 249 -26.09 -2.48 -0.87
CA SER A 249 -27.37 -1.76 -0.78
C SER A 249 -28.10 -1.73 -2.12
N ARG A 250 -27.39 -1.41 -3.22
CA ARG A 250 -27.97 -1.40 -4.57
C ARG A 250 -28.54 -2.75 -4.98
N LEU A 251 -27.86 -3.83 -4.62
CA LEU A 251 -28.35 -5.19 -4.84
C LEU A 251 -29.68 -5.43 -4.12
N ARG A 252 -29.75 -5.08 -2.82
CA ARG A 252 -30.98 -5.23 -2.02
C ARG A 252 -32.15 -4.48 -2.64
N ASP A 253 -31.93 -3.26 -3.11
CA ASP A 253 -32.99 -2.43 -3.68
C ASP A 253 -33.52 -2.96 -5.02
N LYS A 254 -32.62 -3.46 -5.89
CA LYS A 254 -33.02 -4.08 -7.17
C LYS A 254 -33.80 -5.37 -6.95
N ILE A 255 -33.36 -6.22 -6.01
CA ILE A 255 -34.08 -7.45 -5.66
C ILE A 255 -35.44 -7.12 -5.04
N ALA A 256 -35.54 -6.16 -4.11
CA ALA A 256 -36.80 -5.78 -3.50
C ALA A 256 -37.83 -5.21 -4.49
N ARG A 257 -37.39 -4.50 -5.55
CA ARG A 257 -38.27 -4.09 -6.65
C ARG A 257 -38.79 -5.30 -7.42
N ALA A 258 -37.88 -6.19 -7.83
CA ALA A 258 -38.26 -7.40 -8.54
C ALA A 258 -39.21 -8.27 -7.69
N GLU A 259 -38.93 -8.47 -6.40
CA GLU A 259 -39.77 -9.22 -5.45
C GLU A 259 -41.20 -8.67 -5.36
N ARG A 260 -41.40 -7.34 -5.33
CA ARG A 260 -42.74 -6.75 -5.29
C ARG A 260 -43.55 -7.07 -6.54
N GLU A 261 -42.91 -7.00 -7.70
CA GLU A 261 -43.55 -7.37 -8.96
C GLU A 261 -43.78 -8.88 -9.07
N ALA A 262 -42.84 -9.69 -8.58
CA ALA A 262 -42.97 -11.15 -8.49
C ALA A 262 -44.16 -11.53 -7.62
N LYS A 263 -44.22 -10.99 -6.40
CA LYS A 263 -45.26 -11.30 -5.42
C LYS A 263 -46.66 -11.03 -5.96
N ALA A 264 -46.86 -9.91 -6.64
CA ALA A 264 -48.14 -9.58 -7.27
C ALA A 264 -48.55 -10.57 -8.39
N ARG A 265 -47.59 -11.23 -9.04
CA ARG A 265 -47.82 -12.26 -10.07
C ARG A 265 -47.96 -13.65 -9.46
N ALA A 266 -47.08 -14.01 -8.53
CA ALA A 266 -47.10 -15.25 -7.77
C ALA A 266 -48.38 -15.41 -6.95
N GLU A 267 -48.93 -14.33 -6.38
CA GLU A 267 -50.24 -14.36 -5.72
C GLU A 267 -51.38 -14.73 -6.68
N ARG A 268 -51.29 -14.38 -7.96
CA ARG A 268 -52.27 -14.78 -8.98
C ARG A 268 -52.10 -16.26 -9.33
N GLU A 269 -50.87 -16.67 -9.63
CA GLU A 269 -50.54 -18.07 -9.96
C GLU A 269 -50.83 -19.03 -8.78
N ALA A 270 -50.59 -18.60 -7.53
CA ALA A 270 -50.88 -19.38 -6.34
C ALA A 270 -52.39 -19.53 -6.09
N ARG A 271 -53.19 -18.49 -6.38
CA ARG A 271 -54.66 -18.60 -6.33
C ARG A 271 -55.15 -19.64 -7.33
N GLU A 272 -54.61 -19.63 -8.55
CA GLU A 272 -54.95 -20.63 -9.58
C GLU A 272 -54.52 -22.05 -9.17
N ALA A 273 -53.30 -22.21 -8.66
CA ALA A 273 -52.80 -23.50 -8.16
C ALA A 273 -53.64 -24.04 -6.99
N GLU A 274 -54.11 -23.17 -6.09
CA GLU A 274 -54.97 -23.55 -4.97
C GLU A 274 -56.35 -23.99 -5.44
N GLN A 275 -56.92 -23.35 -6.47
CA GLN A 275 -58.17 -23.81 -7.09
C GLN A 275 -58.01 -25.22 -7.70
N ILE A 276 -56.87 -25.50 -8.34
CA ILE A 276 -56.57 -26.82 -8.92
C ILE A 276 -56.42 -27.87 -7.81
N ARG A 277 -55.72 -27.55 -6.71
CA ARG A 277 -55.61 -28.45 -5.55
C ARG A 277 -56.96 -28.76 -4.93
N LYS A 278 -57.83 -27.76 -4.76
CA LYS A 278 -59.21 -27.96 -4.27
C LYS A 278 -60.02 -28.86 -5.19
N ARG A 279 -59.88 -28.72 -6.52
CA ARG A 279 -60.52 -29.62 -7.49
C ARG A 279 -60.03 -31.06 -7.36
N GLN A 280 -58.72 -31.26 -7.16
CA GLN A 280 -58.15 -32.59 -6.90
C GLN A 280 -58.67 -33.22 -5.60
N GLU A 281 -58.74 -32.45 -4.52
CA GLU A 281 -59.26 -32.93 -3.23
C GLU A 281 -60.75 -33.26 -3.32
N GLN A 282 -61.54 -32.44 -4.00
CA GLN A 282 -62.96 -32.71 -4.24
C GLN A 282 -63.17 -33.96 -5.09
N ALA A 283 -62.35 -34.18 -6.12
CA ALA A 283 -62.39 -35.39 -6.93
C ALA A 283 -62.04 -36.63 -6.09
N LYS A 284 -60.96 -36.57 -5.29
CA LYS A 284 -60.57 -37.64 -4.36
C LYS A 284 -61.68 -37.95 -3.34
N ARG A 285 -62.32 -36.92 -2.77
CA ARG A 285 -63.47 -37.09 -1.84
C ARG A 285 -64.70 -37.72 -2.51
N LYS A 286 -64.88 -37.51 -3.81
CA LYS A 286 -65.96 -38.09 -4.63
C LYS A 286 -65.58 -39.45 -5.25
N GLY A 287 -64.45 -40.05 -4.87
CA GLY A 287 -63.98 -41.33 -5.41
C GLY A 287 -63.49 -41.29 -6.86
N ALA A 288 -63.29 -40.10 -7.43
CA ALA A 288 -62.83 -39.89 -8.80
C ALA A 288 -61.36 -39.43 -8.83
N THR A 289 -60.59 -39.88 -9.82
CA THR A 289 -59.20 -39.46 -10.01
C THR A 289 -59.12 -38.29 -10.98
N TYR A 290 -58.90 -37.07 -10.46
CA TYR A 290 -58.56 -35.91 -11.30
C TYR A 290 -57.07 -35.94 -11.65
N LYS A 291 -56.75 -36.20 -12.92
CA LYS A 291 -55.39 -36.12 -13.46
C LYS A 291 -55.17 -34.74 -14.06
N PRO A 292 -54.38 -33.86 -13.43
CA PRO A 292 -54.14 -32.52 -13.97
C PRO A 292 -53.45 -32.60 -15.32
N ASN A 293 -53.75 -31.65 -16.18
CA ASN A 293 -53.05 -31.53 -17.45
C ASN A 293 -51.60 -31.04 -17.25
N ALA A 294 -50.77 -31.11 -18.29
CA ALA A 294 -49.35 -30.76 -18.19
C ALA A 294 -49.09 -29.31 -17.74
N SER A 295 -49.97 -28.37 -18.10
CA SER A 295 -49.87 -26.97 -17.68
C SER A 295 -50.18 -26.77 -16.19
N GLU A 296 -51.20 -27.48 -15.69
CA GLU A 296 -51.58 -27.48 -14.27
C GLU A 296 -50.51 -28.14 -13.40
N GLN A 297 -49.90 -29.24 -13.85
CA GLN A 297 -48.78 -29.88 -13.15
C GLN A 297 -47.57 -28.95 -13.05
N SER A 298 -47.22 -28.29 -14.16
CA SER A 298 -46.13 -27.31 -14.18
C SER A 298 -46.41 -26.11 -13.26
N LEU A 299 -47.66 -25.62 -13.20
CA LEU A 299 -48.06 -24.54 -12.30
C LEU A 299 -47.93 -24.92 -10.83
N MET A 300 -48.34 -26.13 -10.48
CA MET A 300 -48.21 -26.62 -9.10
C MET A 300 -46.75 -26.83 -8.69
N ALA A 301 -45.89 -27.27 -9.61
CA ALA A 301 -44.47 -27.48 -9.36
C ALA A 301 -43.73 -26.16 -9.10
N ARG A 302 -43.95 -25.13 -9.93
CA ARG A 302 -43.26 -23.82 -9.80
C ARG A 302 -43.77 -22.91 -8.68
N THR A 303 -44.95 -23.17 -8.13
CA THR A 303 -45.54 -22.37 -7.03
C THR A 303 -45.40 -23.05 -5.65
N GLY A 304 -44.78 -24.23 -5.60
CA GLY A 304 -44.69 -25.07 -4.40
C GLY A 304 -43.72 -24.57 -3.32
N GLY A 305 -42.78 -23.70 -3.67
CA GLY A 305 -41.59 -23.37 -2.87
C GLY A 305 -40.49 -24.43 -2.97
N LEU A 306 -39.32 -24.16 -2.39
CA LEU A 306 -38.19 -25.12 -2.37
C LEU A 306 -38.41 -26.26 -1.35
N GLY A 307 -39.41 -26.13 -0.47
CA GLY A 307 -39.73 -27.13 0.55
C GLY A 307 -38.72 -27.17 1.71
N ARG A 308 -38.70 -28.28 2.45
CA ARG A 308 -37.77 -28.50 3.57
C ARG A 308 -36.37 -28.80 3.03
N PRO A 309 -35.28 -28.30 3.64
CA PRO A 309 -33.92 -28.63 3.22
C PRO A 309 -33.61 -30.11 3.50
N SER A 310 -33.62 -30.95 2.46
CA SER A 310 -33.35 -32.39 2.56
C SER A 310 -32.53 -32.91 1.37
N GLY A 311 -31.66 -32.08 0.79
CA GLY A 311 -30.81 -32.47 -0.35
C GLY A 311 -31.56 -32.79 -1.65
N GLN A 312 -32.80 -32.33 -1.79
CA GLN A 312 -33.64 -32.67 -2.94
C GLN A 312 -33.33 -31.87 -4.20
N ALA A 313 -32.65 -30.73 -4.07
CA ALA A 313 -32.34 -29.81 -5.15
C ALA A 313 -31.03 -30.19 -5.85
N ILE A 314 -30.96 -29.82 -7.13
CA ILE A 314 -29.81 -30.10 -7.99
C ILE A 314 -28.70 -29.10 -7.67
N TRP A 315 -27.45 -29.55 -7.66
CA TRP A 315 -26.30 -28.64 -7.61
C TRP A 315 -26.31 -27.69 -8.81
N PRO A 316 -26.27 -26.37 -8.60
CA PRO A 316 -26.34 -25.40 -9.70
C PRO A 316 -25.10 -25.47 -10.60
N VAL A 317 -23.95 -25.83 -10.02
CA VAL A 317 -22.74 -26.27 -10.72
C VAL A 317 -21.96 -27.23 -9.81
N ARG A 318 -21.13 -28.09 -10.39
CA ARG A 318 -20.26 -29.01 -9.64
C ARG A 318 -18.84 -28.45 -9.59
N GLY A 319 -18.26 -28.35 -8.40
CA GLY A 319 -16.91 -27.83 -8.22
C GLY A 319 -16.50 -27.62 -6.76
N ALA A 320 -15.29 -27.10 -6.54
CA ALA A 320 -14.76 -26.88 -5.20
C ALA A 320 -15.40 -25.65 -4.54
N LEU A 321 -15.75 -25.76 -3.27
CA LEU A 321 -16.35 -24.66 -2.53
C LEU A 321 -15.25 -23.72 -2.01
N GLU A 322 -15.22 -22.50 -2.54
CA GLU A 322 -14.24 -21.47 -2.18
C GLU A 322 -14.68 -20.73 -0.91
N HIS A 323 -15.96 -20.35 -0.84
CA HIS A 323 -16.53 -19.67 0.30
C HIS A 323 -17.86 -20.27 0.72
N ARG A 324 -18.09 -20.31 2.04
CA ARG A 324 -19.32 -20.79 2.66
C ARG A 324 -20.14 -19.65 3.22
N PHE A 325 -21.45 -19.88 3.33
CA PHE A 325 -22.34 -18.99 4.05
C PHE A 325 -21.84 -18.76 5.47
N GLY A 326 -21.76 -17.49 5.89
CA GLY A 326 -21.33 -17.09 7.24
C GLY A 326 -19.83 -16.90 7.43
N GLU A 327 -18.98 -17.26 6.46
CA GLU A 327 -17.53 -17.00 6.54
C GLU A 327 -17.21 -15.50 6.49
N THR A 328 -16.05 -15.10 7.02
CA THR A 328 -15.57 -13.70 6.96
C THR A 328 -15.29 -13.29 5.51
N LEU A 329 -15.93 -12.22 5.04
CA LEU A 329 -15.64 -11.59 3.76
C LEU A 329 -14.58 -10.48 3.93
N GLN A 330 -14.89 -9.47 4.76
CA GLN A 330 -13.97 -8.37 5.09
C GLN A 330 -14.36 -7.71 6.41
N GLY A 331 -13.45 -7.67 7.39
CA GLY A 331 -13.75 -7.14 8.73
C GLY A 331 -14.92 -7.90 9.38
N GLU A 332 -15.99 -7.18 9.72
CA GLU A 332 -17.21 -7.75 10.30
C GLU A 332 -18.19 -8.32 9.26
N LEU A 333 -17.95 -8.08 7.95
CA LEU A 333 -18.83 -8.56 6.89
C LEU A 333 -18.71 -10.08 6.71
N ARG A 334 -19.85 -10.73 6.49
CA ARG A 334 -19.97 -12.18 6.30
C ARG A 334 -20.53 -12.53 4.92
N TRP A 335 -20.10 -13.65 4.36
CA TRP A 335 -20.66 -14.21 3.12
C TRP A 335 -22.12 -14.60 3.31
N LYS A 336 -22.98 -14.21 2.36
CA LYS A 336 -24.43 -14.49 2.36
C LYS A 336 -24.86 -15.65 1.46
N GLY A 337 -23.89 -16.32 0.85
CA GLY A 337 -24.11 -17.41 -0.08
C GLY A 337 -22.88 -18.30 -0.17
N LEU A 338 -22.86 -19.14 -1.18
CA LEU A 338 -21.77 -20.02 -1.55
C LEU A 338 -21.00 -19.40 -2.70
N VAL A 339 -19.70 -19.71 -2.78
CA VAL A 339 -18.91 -19.49 -3.98
C VAL A 339 -18.34 -20.83 -4.41
N ILE A 340 -18.76 -21.29 -5.60
CA ILE A 340 -18.43 -22.60 -6.13
C ILE A 340 -17.53 -22.42 -7.34
N ASN A 341 -16.28 -22.85 -7.24
CA ASN A 341 -15.31 -22.79 -8.33
C ASN A 341 -15.67 -23.82 -9.39
N ALA A 342 -15.89 -23.36 -10.61
CA ALA A 342 -16.20 -24.22 -11.75
C ALA A 342 -15.60 -23.61 -13.02
N PRO A 343 -15.25 -24.41 -14.04
CA PRO A 343 -14.71 -23.89 -15.29
C PRO A 343 -15.62 -22.81 -15.87
N GLU A 344 -15.04 -21.73 -16.38
CA GLU A 344 -15.79 -20.71 -17.09
C GLU A 344 -16.55 -21.32 -18.29
N GLY A 345 -17.75 -20.84 -18.55
CA GLY A 345 -18.64 -21.44 -19.56
C GLY A 345 -19.36 -22.71 -19.08
N SER A 346 -19.10 -23.21 -17.86
CA SER A 346 -19.89 -24.31 -17.31
C SER A 346 -21.35 -23.89 -17.18
N GLU A 347 -22.26 -24.79 -17.55
CA GLU A 347 -23.69 -24.54 -17.41
C GLU A 347 -24.06 -24.39 -15.93
N VAL A 348 -24.67 -23.25 -15.61
CA VAL A 348 -25.33 -22.99 -14.34
C VAL A 348 -26.77 -23.45 -14.48
N LYS A 349 -27.17 -24.39 -13.63
CA LYS A 349 -28.48 -25.03 -13.69
C LYS A 349 -29.44 -24.46 -12.65
N ALA A 350 -30.70 -24.31 -13.04
CA ALA A 350 -31.76 -24.04 -12.09
C ALA A 350 -31.86 -25.18 -11.07
N ILE A 351 -31.88 -24.86 -9.78
CA ILE A 351 -31.86 -25.89 -8.72
C ILE A 351 -33.20 -26.61 -8.57
N ALA A 352 -34.28 -25.95 -9.03
CA ALA A 352 -35.67 -26.37 -8.95
C ALA A 352 -36.49 -25.64 -10.03
N ASP A 353 -37.70 -26.13 -10.28
CA ASP A 353 -38.67 -25.46 -11.16
C ASP A 353 -39.00 -24.06 -10.66
N GLY A 354 -39.14 -23.10 -11.56
CA GLY A 354 -39.40 -21.72 -11.18
C GLY A 354 -39.59 -20.78 -12.36
N ARG A 355 -39.49 -19.49 -12.07
CA ARG A 355 -39.56 -18.41 -13.07
C ARG A 355 -38.44 -17.41 -12.85
N VAL A 356 -37.82 -16.95 -13.93
CA VAL A 356 -36.76 -15.94 -13.89
C VAL A 356 -37.36 -14.61 -13.47
N LEU A 357 -36.89 -14.10 -12.34
CA LEU A 357 -37.31 -12.83 -11.78
C LEU A 357 -36.42 -11.67 -12.22
N MET A 358 -35.13 -11.93 -12.37
CA MET A 358 -34.14 -10.92 -12.76
C MET A 358 -33.02 -11.60 -13.54
N ALA A 359 -32.49 -10.91 -14.54
CA ALA A 359 -31.30 -11.28 -15.29
C ALA A 359 -30.58 -9.98 -15.66
N ASP A 360 -29.84 -9.41 -14.72
CA ASP A 360 -29.26 -8.07 -14.85
C ASP A 360 -27.90 -7.98 -14.15
N TRP A 361 -27.09 -7.00 -14.54
CA TRP A 361 -25.78 -6.75 -13.97
C TRP A 361 -25.87 -5.94 -12.67
N LEU A 362 -25.11 -6.39 -11.68
CA LEU A 362 -25.06 -5.88 -10.32
C LEU A 362 -23.62 -5.69 -9.90
N GLN A 363 -23.27 -4.45 -9.54
CA GLN A 363 -21.91 -4.11 -9.11
C GLN A 363 -21.52 -4.97 -7.90
N GLY A 364 -20.39 -5.65 -7.98
CA GLY A 364 -19.90 -6.62 -6.98
C GLY A 364 -20.48 -8.04 -7.05
N TYR A 365 -21.54 -8.27 -7.84
CA TYR A 365 -22.16 -9.59 -8.04
C TYR A 365 -22.18 -10.05 -9.50
N GLY A 366 -21.77 -9.16 -10.42
CA GLY A 366 -21.72 -9.45 -11.84
C GLY A 366 -23.10 -9.57 -12.46
N LEU A 367 -23.19 -10.34 -13.53
CA LEU A 367 -24.46 -10.72 -14.11
C LEU A 367 -25.15 -11.71 -13.19
N VAL A 368 -26.31 -11.31 -12.68
CA VAL A 368 -27.09 -12.09 -11.72
C VAL A 368 -28.39 -12.54 -12.35
N VAL A 369 -28.66 -13.83 -12.25
CA VAL A 369 -29.97 -14.43 -12.51
C VAL A 369 -30.63 -14.74 -11.17
N VAL A 370 -31.90 -14.36 -11.00
CA VAL A 370 -32.71 -14.73 -9.84
C VAL A 370 -33.90 -15.54 -10.32
N VAL A 371 -34.17 -16.68 -9.70
CA VAL A 371 -35.31 -17.55 -9.99
C VAL A 371 -36.23 -17.61 -8.77
N GLU A 372 -37.51 -17.35 -9.00
CA GLU A 372 -38.58 -17.50 -8.01
C GLU A 372 -39.16 -18.92 -8.06
N HIS A 373 -39.32 -19.55 -6.89
CA HIS A 373 -39.86 -20.91 -6.75
C HIS A 373 -41.23 -20.96 -6.05
N GLY A 374 -41.82 -19.81 -5.76
CA GLY A 374 -43.06 -19.67 -5.01
C GLY A 374 -42.87 -19.64 -3.48
N LYS A 375 -43.93 -19.26 -2.75
CA LYS A 375 -43.96 -19.11 -1.28
C LYS A 375 -42.86 -18.20 -0.68
N GLY A 376 -42.29 -17.30 -1.48
CA GLY A 376 -41.20 -16.41 -1.06
C GLY A 376 -39.82 -17.08 -1.03
N ASP A 377 -39.68 -18.26 -1.63
CA ASP A 377 -38.39 -18.92 -1.84
C ASP A 377 -37.80 -18.50 -3.20
N MET A 378 -36.52 -18.13 -3.20
CA MET A 378 -35.77 -17.71 -4.38
C MET A 378 -34.37 -18.33 -4.39
N SER A 379 -33.83 -18.50 -5.59
CA SER A 379 -32.42 -18.80 -5.80
C SER A 379 -31.78 -17.70 -6.64
N LEU A 380 -30.54 -17.36 -6.30
CA LEU A 380 -29.76 -16.31 -6.95
C LEU A 380 -28.44 -16.90 -7.42
N TYR A 381 -28.12 -16.60 -8.68
CA TYR A 381 -26.98 -17.10 -9.42
C TYR A 381 -26.20 -15.89 -9.90
N GLY A 382 -25.02 -15.63 -9.36
CA GLY A 382 -24.19 -14.47 -9.71
C GLY A 382 -22.82 -14.86 -10.26
N TYR A 383 -22.08 -13.84 -10.70
CA TYR A 383 -20.80 -13.96 -11.41
C TYR A 383 -20.90 -14.61 -12.79
N ASN A 384 -22.12 -14.76 -13.33
CA ASN A 384 -22.32 -15.44 -14.61
C ASN A 384 -21.63 -14.68 -15.76
N GLN A 385 -21.11 -15.39 -16.75
CA GLN A 385 -20.62 -14.73 -17.98
C GLN A 385 -21.81 -14.25 -18.84
N SER A 386 -22.88 -15.03 -18.88
CA SER A 386 -24.07 -14.80 -19.69
C SER A 386 -25.29 -15.42 -19.02
N ALA A 387 -26.45 -14.80 -19.25
CA ALA A 387 -27.74 -15.36 -18.92
C ALA A 387 -28.28 -16.04 -20.18
N LEU A 388 -28.73 -17.29 -20.06
CA LEU A 388 -29.32 -18.06 -21.15
C LEU A 388 -30.84 -17.91 -21.21
N VAL A 389 -31.41 -17.19 -20.24
CA VAL A 389 -32.85 -17.02 -20.04
C VAL A 389 -33.21 -15.56 -19.82
N SER A 390 -34.41 -15.18 -20.26
CA SER A 390 -34.95 -13.82 -20.14
C SER A 390 -35.83 -13.68 -18.90
N VAL A 391 -35.93 -12.46 -18.37
CA VAL A 391 -36.87 -12.14 -17.27
C VAL A 391 -38.29 -12.55 -17.63
N GLY A 392 -38.97 -13.23 -16.72
CA GLY A 392 -40.30 -13.79 -16.91
C GLY A 392 -40.34 -15.20 -17.51
N ALA A 393 -39.23 -15.74 -18.03
CA ALA A 393 -39.17 -17.10 -18.56
C ALA A 393 -39.40 -18.15 -17.47
N GLN A 394 -40.09 -19.25 -17.82
CA GLN A 394 -40.23 -20.41 -16.94
C GLN A 394 -39.02 -21.31 -17.11
N VAL A 395 -38.51 -21.85 -16.01
CA VAL A 395 -37.34 -22.74 -16.00
C VAL A 395 -37.65 -24.00 -15.22
N ARG A 396 -37.07 -25.13 -15.65
CA ARG A 396 -37.19 -26.43 -14.99
C ARG A 396 -35.95 -26.74 -14.17
N ALA A 397 -36.10 -27.60 -13.17
CA ALA A 397 -34.98 -28.14 -12.41
C ALA A 397 -33.95 -28.79 -13.36
N GLY A 398 -32.69 -28.36 -13.27
CA GLY A 398 -31.59 -28.83 -14.11
C GLY A 398 -31.45 -28.10 -15.45
N GLU A 399 -32.38 -27.21 -15.80
CA GLU A 399 -32.30 -26.40 -17.02
C GLU A 399 -31.11 -25.41 -16.94
N PRO A 400 -30.25 -25.33 -17.97
CA PRO A 400 -29.21 -24.31 -18.05
C PRO A 400 -29.82 -22.91 -18.14
N ILE A 401 -29.51 -22.06 -17.17
CA ILE A 401 -30.03 -20.69 -17.06
C ILE A 401 -28.96 -19.62 -17.23
N ALA A 402 -27.70 -19.99 -17.04
CA ALA A 402 -26.56 -19.09 -17.19
C ALA A 402 -25.30 -19.92 -17.46
N LEU A 403 -24.22 -19.24 -17.76
CA LEU A 403 -22.89 -19.84 -17.83
C LEU A 403 -22.01 -19.24 -16.73
N VAL A 404 -21.25 -20.09 -16.03
CA VAL A 404 -20.28 -19.66 -15.00
C VAL A 404 -19.31 -18.68 -15.63
N GLY A 405 -19.00 -17.60 -14.92
CA GLY A 405 -18.03 -16.63 -15.38
C GLY A 405 -17.31 -15.95 -14.23
N THR A 406 -16.83 -14.75 -14.54
CA THR A 406 -16.03 -13.89 -13.66
C THR A 406 -16.63 -12.48 -13.53
N SER A 407 -17.88 -12.31 -13.99
CA SER A 407 -18.51 -11.00 -14.01
C SER A 407 -18.63 -10.43 -12.60
N GLY A 408 -18.53 -9.10 -12.48
CA GLY A 408 -18.51 -8.42 -11.17
C GLY A 408 -17.12 -8.28 -10.55
N GLY A 409 -16.07 -8.64 -11.28
CA GLY A 409 -14.69 -8.41 -10.87
C GLY A 409 -14.12 -9.52 -9.98
N ARG A 410 -14.34 -10.80 -10.35
CA ARG A 410 -13.73 -12.00 -9.72
C ARG A 410 -12.70 -12.70 -10.59
N GLY A 411 -11.69 -13.33 -9.98
CA GLY A 411 -10.49 -13.83 -10.70
C GLY A 411 -10.38 -15.30 -10.87
N THR A 412 -11.24 -15.98 -10.15
CA THR A 412 -11.46 -17.39 -10.31
C THR A 412 -12.89 -17.53 -10.85
N PRO A 413 -13.08 -18.17 -12.02
CA PRO A 413 -14.39 -18.54 -12.51
C PRO A 413 -15.14 -19.33 -11.43
N SER A 414 -16.26 -18.77 -11.03
CA SER A 414 -17.00 -19.28 -9.88
C SER A 414 -18.45 -18.84 -9.99
N LEU A 415 -19.33 -19.64 -9.41
CA LEU A 415 -20.73 -19.30 -9.24
C LEU A 415 -20.93 -18.68 -7.86
N TYR A 416 -21.46 -17.46 -7.79
CA TYR A 416 -22.13 -17.00 -6.57
C TYR A 416 -23.48 -17.68 -6.49
N PHE A 417 -23.75 -18.38 -5.39
CA PHE A 417 -25.04 -19.03 -5.20
C PHE A 417 -25.66 -18.70 -3.86
N GLU A 418 -26.88 -18.18 -3.88
CA GLU A 418 -27.63 -17.79 -2.68
C GLU A 418 -29.05 -18.36 -2.76
N ILE A 419 -29.56 -18.85 -1.63
CA ILE A 419 -30.99 -19.14 -1.46
C ILE A 419 -31.57 -18.10 -0.52
N ARG A 420 -32.71 -17.54 -0.91
CA ARG A 420 -33.48 -16.63 -0.06
C ARG A 420 -34.81 -17.24 0.31
N ARG A 421 -35.21 -17.03 1.56
CA ARG A 421 -36.53 -17.38 2.08
C ARG A 421 -37.10 -16.18 2.82
N GLN A 422 -38.29 -15.74 2.41
CA GLN A 422 -38.93 -14.53 2.97
C GLN A 422 -38.00 -13.30 2.92
N GLY A 423 -37.26 -13.15 1.83
CA GLY A 423 -36.33 -12.04 1.61
C GLY A 423 -34.98 -12.12 2.35
N GLN A 424 -34.77 -13.14 3.18
CA GLN A 424 -33.51 -13.34 3.90
C GLN A 424 -32.64 -14.43 3.27
N ALA A 425 -31.35 -14.15 3.15
CA ALA A 425 -30.34 -15.13 2.74
C ALA A 425 -30.22 -16.24 3.79
N VAL A 426 -30.31 -17.50 3.37
CA VAL A 426 -30.15 -18.67 4.24
C VAL A 426 -29.03 -19.56 3.72
N ASN A 427 -28.45 -20.39 4.59
CA ASN A 427 -27.41 -21.35 4.18
C ASN A 427 -27.96 -22.26 3.06
N PRO A 428 -27.40 -22.24 1.84
CA PRO A 428 -27.95 -23.01 0.72
C PRO A 428 -27.61 -24.50 0.75
N LEU A 429 -26.51 -24.88 1.42
CA LEU A 429 -25.99 -26.26 1.39
C LEU A 429 -27.02 -27.35 1.75
N PRO A 430 -27.91 -27.18 2.75
CA PRO A 430 -28.88 -28.22 3.12
C PRO A 430 -29.92 -28.58 2.03
N TRP A 431 -30.11 -27.76 1.00
CA TRP A 431 -30.99 -28.09 -0.13
C TRP A 431 -30.29 -28.88 -1.24
N LEU A 432 -28.96 -28.77 -1.34
CA LEU A 432 -28.18 -29.32 -2.45
C LEU A 432 -27.79 -30.77 -2.16
N GLY A 433 -28.21 -31.70 -3.02
CA GLY A 433 -27.88 -33.12 -2.84
C GLY A 433 -27.90 -33.99 -4.09
N LYS A 434 -28.48 -33.50 -5.20
CA LYS A 434 -28.56 -34.24 -6.47
C LYS A 434 -27.59 -33.74 -7.53
#